data_AF-A0A2H5QDJ5-F1
#
_entry.id   AF-A0A2H5QDJ5-F1
#
_cell.length_a   1.000
_cell.length_b   1.000
_cell.length_c   1.000
_cell.angle_alpha   90.00
_cell.angle_beta   90.00
_cell.angle_gamma   90.00
#
_symmetry.space_group_name_H-M   'P 1'
#
loop_
_entity.id
_entity.type
_entity.pdbx_description
1 polymer ?
#
loop_
_entity_poly.entity_id
_entity_poly.type
_entity_poly.pdbx_seq_one_letter_code
_entity_poly.pdbx_strand_id
1 'polypeptide(L)'
;MIIIRRKLNRVERTFGKFWRQFRMPMSADLDHVKAHLENGVLRITVPKLAEEKKRQPKVIKIDAELGNSSGEDIKAAKAQM
;
A
#
# COMPACT_ATOMS: atom_id res chain seq x y z
N MET A 1 27.51 18.89 33.09
CA MET A 1 26.11 18.57 33.42
C MET A 1 26.10 17.31 34.26
N ILE A 2 25.99 17.44 35.59
CA ILE A 2 26.06 16.30 36.52
C ILE A 2 24.71 15.58 36.47
N ILE A 3 24.70 14.35 35.95
CA ILE A 3 23.52 13.49 35.99
C ILE A 3 23.45 12.86 37.38
N ILE A 4 22.55 13.34 38.23
CA ILE A 4 22.24 12.76 39.54
C ILE A 4 21.63 11.36 39.31
N ARG A 5 22.37 10.29 39.60
CA ARG A 5 21.88 8.90 39.55
C ARG A 5 20.98 8.61 40.75
N ARG A 6 19.65 8.69 40.58
CA ARG A 6 18.68 8.11 41.52
C ARG A 6 18.57 6.59 41.28
N LYS A 7 18.60 5.78 42.34
CA LYS A 7 18.44 4.32 42.27
C LYS A 7 16.96 3.99 42.04
N LEU A 8 16.64 3.50 40.85
CA LEU A 8 15.32 2.99 40.48
C LEU A 8 15.30 1.48 40.72
N ASN A 9 14.36 0.98 41.53
CA ASN A 9 14.24 -0.46 41.79
C ASN A 9 13.67 -1.24 40.59
N ARG A 10 12.92 -0.56 39.72
CA ARG A 10 12.34 -1.14 38.50
C ARG A 10 12.15 -0.07 37.43
N VAL A 11 12.50 -0.40 36.19
CA VAL A 11 12.33 0.43 35.00
C VAL A 11 11.68 -0.43 33.93
N GLU A 12 10.45 -0.11 33.55
CA GLU A 12 9.67 -0.91 32.58
C GLU A 12 9.54 -0.23 31.23
N ARG A 13 9.41 1.11 31.23
CA ARG A 13 9.20 1.89 30.02
C ARG A 13 10.54 2.29 29.42
N THR A 14 10.80 1.85 28.21
CA THR A 14 11.91 2.34 27.40
C THR A 14 11.62 3.78 26.95
N PHE A 15 12.57 4.68 27.17
CA PHE A 15 12.55 6.04 26.66
C PHE A 15 13.67 6.19 25.64
N GLY A 16 13.46 7.02 24.62
CA GLY A 16 14.43 7.20 23.56
C GLY A 16 13.88 8.00 22.39
N LYS A 17 14.75 8.25 21.40
CA LYS A 17 14.36 8.84 20.13
C LYS A 17 13.79 7.75 19.23
N PHE A 18 12.75 8.06 18.45
CA PHE A 18 12.18 7.16 17.45
C PHE A 18 12.04 7.89 16.11
N TRP A 19 12.18 7.14 15.01
CA TRP A 19 11.98 7.63 13.65
C TRP A 19 11.24 6.56 12.83
N ARG A 20 10.27 7.00 12.02
CA ARG A 20 9.53 6.12 11.10
C ARG A 20 9.33 6.84 9.78
N GLN A 21 9.51 6.12 8.68
CA GLN A 21 9.32 6.61 7.32
C GLN A 21 8.35 5.68 6.60
N PHE A 22 7.39 6.27 5.87
CA PHE A 22 6.40 5.54 5.09
C PHE A 22 6.53 5.94 3.63
N ARG A 23 6.47 4.95 2.73
CA ARG A 23 6.40 5.22 1.30
C ARG A 23 4.94 5.51 0.94
N MET A 24 4.69 6.69 0.41
CA MET A 24 3.36 7.09 0.00
C MET A 24 3.07 6.64 -1.44
N PRO A 25 1.81 6.27 -1.74
CA PRO A 25 1.39 6.01 -3.11
C PRO A 25 1.34 7.31 -3.91
N MET A 26 1.34 7.21 -5.24
CA MET A 26 1.21 8.40 -6.12
C MET A 26 -0.13 9.13 -5.96
N SER A 27 -1.15 8.46 -5.42
CA SER A 27 -2.46 9.04 -5.16
C SER A 27 -2.56 9.79 -3.84
N ALA A 28 -1.50 9.88 -3.04
CA ALA A 28 -1.50 10.64 -1.80
C ALA A 28 -1.28 12.14 -2.07
N ASP A 29 -2.11 12.97 -1.47
CA ASP A 29 -1.98 14.42 -1.48
C ASP A 29 -1.12 14.86 -0.29
N LEU A 30 0.14 15.21 -0.57
CA LEU A 30 1.13 15.56 0.45
C LEU A 30 1.04 17.02 0.92
N ASP A 31 0.38 17.89 0.15
CA ASP A 31 0.24 19.31 0.48
C ASP A 31 -0.83 19.51 1.57
N HIS A 32 -1.78 18.58 1.68
CA HIS A 32 -2.90 18.65 2.61
C HIS A 32 -2.82 17.65 3.78
N VAL A 33 -1.61 17.23 4.16
CA VAL A 33 -1.39 16.34 5.31
C VAL A 33 -1.81 17.04 6.61
N LYS A 34 -2.51 16.30 7.48
CA LYS A 34 -2.93 16.79 8.81
C LYS A 34 -2.40 15.87 9.90
N ALA A 35 -2.03 16.44 11.04
CA ALA A 35 -1.58 15.70 12.21
C ALA A 35 -2.33 16.14 13.47
N HIS A 36 -2.66 15.19 14.34
CA HIS A 36 -3.33 15.42 15.62
C HIS A 36 -2.75 14.52 16.70
N LEU A 37 -2.38 15.08 17.85
CA LEU A 37 -1.86 14.34 19.00
C LEU A 37 -2.88 14.41 20.13
N GLU A 38 -3.40 13.26 20.54
CA GLU A 38 -4.40 13.18 21.59
C GLU A 38 -4.21 11.90 22.39
N ASN A 39 -4.31 11.98 23.72
CA ASN A 39 -4.20 10.82 24.63
C ASN A 39 -2.94 9.95 24.39
N GLY A 40 -1.83 10.57 24.00
CA GLY A 40 -0.57 9.88 23.72
C GLY A 40 -0.48 9.22 22.33
N VAL A 41 -1.46 9.44 21.44
CA VAL A 41 -1.48 8.85 20.09
C VAL A 41 -1.35 9.96 19.04
N LEU A 42 -0.33 9.86 18.20
CA LEU A 42 -0.16 10.72 17.02
C LEU A 42 -0.93 10.14 15.83
N ARG A 43 -2.02 10.79 15.43
CA ARG A 43 -2.79 10.46 14.23
C ARG A 43 -2.35 11.35 13.06
N ILE A 44 -1.91 10.72 11.98
CA ILE A 44 -1.51 11.39 10.73
C ILE A 44 -2.52 11.02 9.65
N THR A 45 -3.19 12.03 9.08
CA THR A 45 -4.18 11.86 8.01
C THR A 45 -3.60 12.40 6.72
N VAL A 46 -3.49 11.54 5.71
CA VAL A 46 -3.04 11.92 4.37
C VAL A 46 -4.21 11.74 3.40
N PRO A 47 -4.77 12.83 2.85
CA PRO A 47 -5.86 12.73 1.90
C PRO A 47 -5.40 12.07 0.59
N LYS A 48 -6.36 11.53 -0.16
CA LYS A 48 -6.12 11.08 -1.53
C LYS A 48 -6.35 12.25 -2.47
N LEU A 49 -5.53 12.35 -3.51
CA LEU A 49 -5.78 13.24 -4.64
C LEU A 49 -7.16 12.94 -5.22
N ALA A 50 -7.88 13.98 -5.62
CA ALA A 50 -9.17 13.84 -6.29
C ALA A 50 -8.98 12.98 -7.55
N GLU A 51 -9.75 11.90 -7.67
CA GLU A 51 -9.57 10.92 -8.75
C GLU A 51 -9.71 11.55 -10.14
N GLU A 52 -8.69 11.44 -11.00
CA GLU A 52 -8.96 11.21 -12.41
C GLU A 52 -9.68 9.86 -12.51
N LYS A 53 -10.99 9.90 -12.77
CA LYS A 53 -11.91 8.79 -13.10
C LYS A 53 -11.29 7.41 -13.00
N LYS A 54 -11.66 6.65 -11.94
CA LYS A 54 -11.39 5.21 -11.76
C LYS A 54 -11.07 4.52 -13.08
N ARG A 55 -9.79 4.29 -13.35
CA ARG A 55 -9.36 3.52 -14.52
C ARG A 55 -10.01 2.15 -14.39
N GLN A 56 -10.95 1.85 -15.29
CA GLN A 56 -11.61 0.56 -15.30
C GLN A 56 -10.52 -0.53 -15.40
N PRO A 57 -10.63 -1.64 -14.65
CA PRO A 57 -9.62 -2.68 -14.66
C PRO A 57 -9.48 -3.19 -16.10
N LYS A 58 -8.31 -2.96 -16.69
CA LYS A 58 -8.00 -3.47 -18.03
C LYS A 58 -7.56 -4.92 -17.87
N VAL A 59 -8.33 -5.85 -18.44
CA VAL A 59 -7.96 -7.27 -18.48
C VAL A 59 -6.73 -7.39 -19.40
N ILE A 60 -5.59 -7.78 -18.84
CA ILE A 60 -4.37 -8.06 -19.59
C ILE A 60 -4.37 -9.56 -19.88
N LYS A 61 -4.52 -9.92 -21.16
CA LYS A 61 -4.34 -11.31 -21.61
C LYS A 61 -2.85 -11.60 -21.67
N ILE A 62 -2.45 -12.75 -21.12
CA ILE A 62 -1.08 -13.24 -21.17
C ILE A 62 -1.08 -14.35 -22.21
N ASP A 63 -0.73 -14.03 -23.45
CA ASP A 63 -0.51 -15.04 -24.49
C ASP A 63 0.95 -15.52 -24.35
N ALA A 64 1.12 -16.77 -23.92
CA ALA A 64 2.41 -17.42 -23.84
C ALA A 64 2.74 -18.01 -25.21
N GLU A 65 3.58 -17.32 -26.00
CA GLU A 65 4.16 -17.93 -27.19
C GLU A 65 5.38 -18.76 -26.82
N LEU A 66 5.20 -20.09 -26.80
CA LEU A 66 6.26 -21.08 -26.95
C LEU A 66 5.67 -22.36 -27.58
N GLY A 67 6.06 -22.63 -28.84
CA GLY A 67 6.12 -23.99 -29.37
C GLY A 67 5.05 -24.40 -30.38
N ASN A 68 5.46 -24.48 -31.64
CA ASN A 68 4.75 -25.20 -32.71
C ASN A 68 4.41 -26.64 -32.30
N SER A 69 3.14 -27.02 -32.37
CA SER A 69 2.76 -28.38 -32.75
C SER A 69 1.37 -28.39 -33.37
N SER A 70 1.34 -28.84 -34.62
CA SER A 70 0.21 -29.17 -35.48
C SER A 70 -0.92 -29.95 -34.79
N GLY A 71 -2.16 -29.56 -35.08
CA GLY A 71 -3.36 -30.33 -34.73
C GLY A 71 -4.58 -29.76 -35.46
N GLU A 72 -5.02 -30.49 -36.47
CA GLU A 72 -6.01 -30.18 -37.52
C GLU A 72 -7.41 -29.73 -37.07
N ASP A 73 -8.10 -29.14 -38.05
CA ASP A 73 -9.48 -28.65 -38.07
C ASP A 73 -10.53 -29.65 -37.56
N ILE A 74 -11.48 -29.16 -36.77
CA ILE A 74 -12.86 -29.71 -36.79
C ILE A 74 -13.86 -28.56 -36.86
N LYS A 75 -14.35 -28.31 -38.08
CA LYS A 75 -15.60 -27.56 -38.31
C LYS A 75 -16.77 -28.39 -37.77
N ALA A 76 -17.44 -27.92 -36.73
CA ALA A 76 -18.78 -28.39 -36.39
C ALA A 76 -19.80 -27.27 -36.65
N ALA A 77 -20.74 -27.58 -37.55
CA ALA A 77 -21.72 -26.67 -38.09
C ALA A 77 -22.85 -26.35 -37.10
N LYS A 78 -23.47 -25.20 -37.38
CA LYS A 78 -24.69 -24.63 -36.79
C LYS A 78 -25.84 -25.65 -36.72
N ALA A 79 -26.52 -25.74 -35.57
CA ALA A 79 -27.87 -26.29 -35.46
C ALA A 79 -28.75 -25.33 -34.64
N GLN A 80 -29.84 -24.88 -35.24
CA GLN A 80 -30.92 -24.10 -34.63
C GLN A 80 -32.03 -25.06 -34.21
N MET A 81 -32.49 -24.96 -32.96
CA MET A 81 -33.90 -25.09 -32.57
C MET A 81 -34.12 -24.34 -31.27
#